data_AF-A0A8S9RJM9-F1
#
_entry.id   AF-A0A8S9RJM9-F1
#
_cell.length_a   1.000
_cell.length_b   1.000
_cell.length_c   1.000
_cell.angle_alpha   90.00
_cell.angle_beta   90.00
_cell.angle_gamma   90.00
#
_symmetry.space_group_name_H-M   'P 1'
#
loop_
_entity.id
_entity.type
_entity.pdbx_description
1 polymer ?
#
loop_
_entity_poly.entity_id
_entity_poly.type
_entity_poly.pdbx_seq_one_letter_code
_entity_poly.pdbx_strand_id
1 'polypeptide(L)'
;MSKLEILHSCSTSEHLVESQTIGETFLIKCFRKTTRSMLDMPKMKTEALLVFKLDEEGNAVYTEDIGDLVIFLSRAEPFCVPASSFPGMYPNRVEIFDVDEIGSVNLATGPSLLEIPHSMHLTIFHLKI
;
A
#
# COMPACT_ATOMS: atom_id res chain seq x y z
N MET A 1 -12.97 14.08 -13.19
CA MET A 1 -11.68 13.39 -13.34
C MET A 1 -11.94 11.92 -13.11
N SER A 2 -11.47 11.07 -14.02
CA SER A 2 -11.47 9.64 -13.80
C SER A 2 -10.44 9.28 -12.72
N LYS A 3 -10.65 8.15 -12.06
CA LYS A 3 -9.72 7.62 -11.05
C LYS A 3 -8.28 7.46 -11.58
N LEU A 4 -8.14 7.04 -12.84
CA LEU A 4 -6.85 6.89 -13.49
C LEU A 4 -6.11 8.23 -13.64
N GLU A 5 -6.84 9.30 -13.98
CA GLU A 5 -6.28 10.66 -14.03
C GLU A 5 -5.79 11.14 -12.65
N ILE A 6 -6.49 10.75 -11.57
CA ILE A 6 -6.05 11.06 -10.20
C ILE A 6 -4.70 10.38 -9.93
N LEU A 7 -4.59 9.07 -10.21
CA LEU A 7 -3.35 8.31 -9.99
C LEU A 7 -2.18 8.83 -10.83
N HIS A 8 -2.40 9.18 -12.10
CA HIS A 8 -1.35 9.77 -12.95
C HIS A 8 -0.85 11.12 -12.45
N SER A 9 -1.65 11.85 -11.67
CA SER A 9 -1.24 13.11 -11.06
C SER A 9 -0.52 12.95 -9.71
N CYS A 10 -0.43 11.73 -9.18
CA CYS A 10 0.17 11.44 -7.87
C CYS A 10 1.65 11.13 -7.98
N SER A 11 2.40 11.49 -6.94
CA SER A 11 3.71 10.90 -6.68
C SER A 11 3.52 9.47 -6.19
N THR A 12 4.23 8.51 -6.76
CA THR A 12 4.11 7.09 -6.39
C THR A 12 5.37 6.64 -5.66
N SER A 13 5.22 5.95 -4.53
CA SER A 13 6.31 5.23 -3.85
C SER A 13 6.02 3.73 -3.83
N GLU A 14 7.08 2.94 -3.80
CA GLU A 14 7.02 1.48 -3.80
C GLU A 14 7.78 0.93 -2.59
N HIS A 15 7.18 -0.03 -1.89
CA HIS A 15 7.73 -0.63 -0.68
C HIS A 15 7.63 -2.15 -0.79
N LEU A 16 8.74 -2.85 -0.67
CA LEU A 16 8.77 -4.32 -0.53
C LEU A 16 8.81 -4.67 0.95
N VAL A 17 7.93 -5.57 1.37
CA VAL A 17 7.76 -5.96 2.78
C VAL A 17 7.65 -7.46 2.89
N GLU A 18 8.58 -8.07 3.60
CA GLU A 18 8.60 -9.51 3.86
C GLU A 18 7.90 -9.84 5.18
N SER A 19 6.99 -10.82 5.13
CA SER A 19 6.44 -11.44 6.33
C SER A 19 7.26 -12.66 6.71
N GLN A 20 8.10 -12.50 7.73
CA GLN A 20 8.89 -13.62 8.28
C GLN A 20 7.99 -14.75 8.82
N THR A 21 6.75 -14.43 9.19
CA THR A 21 5.84 -15.38 9.84
C THR A 21 5.21 -16.37 8.86
N ILE A 22 4.91 -15.94 7.63
CA ILE A 22 4.27 -16.78 6.61
C ILE A 22 5.15 -16.99 5.37
N GLY A 23 6.35 -16.38 5.33
CA GLY A 23 7.27 -16.50 4.20
C GLY A 23 6.79 -15.82 2.92
N GLU A 24 5.85 -14.87 3.04
CA GLU A 24 5.27 -14.14 1.90
C GLU A 24 5.86 -12.73 1.82
N THR A 25 6.02 -12.24 0.60
CA THR A 25 6.49 -10.86 0.34
C THR A 25 5.41 -10.07 -0.35
N PHE A 26 5.26 -8.82 0.06
CA PHE A 26 4.27 -7.89 -0.49
C PHE A 26 4.96 -6.68 -1.10
N LEU A 27 4.50 -6.26 -2.28
CA LEU A 27 4.82 -4.98 -2.88
C LEU A 27 3.65 -4.02 -2.63
N ILE A 28 3.93 -2.88 -2.00
CA ILE A 28 2.95 -1.84 -1.74
C ILE A 28 3.26 -0.65 -2.63
N LYS A 29 2.27 -0.21 -3.42
CA LYS A 29 2.34 1.03 -4.19
C LYS A 29 1.47 2.09 -3.52
N CYS A 30 2.10 3.17 -3.08
CA CYS A 30 1.42 4.28 -2.41
C CYS A 30 1.39 5.50 -3.33
N PHE A 31 0.19 6.01 -3.62
CA PHE A 31 -0.03 7.19 -4.45
C PHE A 31 -0.35 8.37 -3.55
N ARG A 32 0.51 9.38 -3.58
CA ARG A 32 0.45 10.53 -2.68
C ARG A 32 0.35 11.83 -3.45
N LYS A 33 -0.37 12.78 -2.87
CA LYS A 33 -0.54 14.11 -3.46
C LYS A 33 -0.41 15.19 -2.41
N THR A 34 0.12 16.34 -2.84
CA THR A 34 0.15 17.52 -1.99
C THR A 34 -1.25 18.09 -1.86
N THR A 35 -1.77 18.09 -0.65
CA THR A 35 -2.98 18.82 -0.30
C THR A 35 -2.57 20.25 0.03
N ARG A 36 -3.12 21.22 -0.72
CA ARG A 36 -2.90 22.65 -0.49
C ARG A 36 -4.09 23.20 0.26
N SER A 37 -3.87 23.63 1.50
CA SER A 37 -4.82 24.43 2.28
C SER A 37 -4.38 25.90 2.20
N MET A 38 -5.33 26.83 2.21
CA MET A 38 -5.05 28.27 2.20
C MET A 38 -4.45 28.75 3.53
N LEU A 39 -4.65 28.00 4.63
CA LEU A 39 -4.17 28.35 5.97
C LEU A 39 -2.99 27.51 6.47
N ASP A 40 -2.72 26.35 5.87
CA ASP A 40 -1.70 25.42 6.37
C ASP A 40 -0.53 25.21 5.39
N MET A 41 0.61 24.81 5.93
CA MET A 41 1.71 24.28 5.14
C MET A 41 1.20 23.10 4.27
N PRO A 42 1.60 23.02 2.98
CA PRO A 42 1.19 21.91 2.13
C PRO A 42 1.58 20.57 2.75
N LYS A 43 0.64 19.62 2.80
CA LYS A 43 0.85 18.29 3.39
C LYS A 43 0.76 17.21 2.32
N MET A 44 1.64 16.22 2.37
CA MET A 44 1.58 15.05 1.51
C MET A 44 0.64 13.99 2.10
N LYS A 45 -0.49 13.74 1.42
CA LYS A 45 -1.51 12.77 1.83
C LYS A 45 -1.59 11.60 0.87
N THR A 46 -1.98 10.45 1.39
CA THR A 46 -2.22 9.24 0.59
C THR A 46 -3.60 9.31 -0.07
N GLU A 47 -3.60 9.27 -1.40
CA GLU A 47 -4.82 9.25 -2.22
C GLU A 47 -5.29 7.82 -2.52
N ALA A 48 -4.33 6.91 -2.72
CA ALA A 48 -4.59 5.50 -2.95
C ALA A 48 -3.42 4.64 -2.52
N LEU A 49 -3.71 3.40 -2.17
CA LEU A 49 -2.71 2.39 -1.84
C LEU A 49 -3.13 1.05 -2.44
N LEU A 50 -2.18 0.39 -3.09
CA LEU A 50 -2.37 -0.94 -3.68
C LEU A 50 -1.37 -1.90 -3.05
N VAL A 51 -1.82 -3.12 -2.74
CA VAL A 51 -0.99 -4.20 -2.23
C VAL A 51 -0.96 -5.32 -3.27
N PHE A 52 0.23 -5.83 -3.52
CA PHE A 52 0.47 -6.97 -4.37
C PHE A 52 1.23 -8.01 -3.57
N LYS A 53 0.83 -9.27 -3.67
CA LYS A 53 1.57 -10.42 -3.16
C LYS A 53 2.52 -10.92 -4.24
N LEU A 54 3.78 -11.19 -3.89
CA LEU A 54 4.70 -11.86 -4.81
C LEU A 54 4.41 -13.36 -4.83
N ASP A 55 4.30 -13.91 -6.04
CA ASP A 55 4.26 -15.35 -6.26
C ASP A 55 5.68 -15.97 -6.27
N GLU A 56 5.74 -17.30 -6.43
CA GLU A 56 6.99 -18.07 -6.41
C GLU A 56 7.93 -17.70 -7.58
N GLU A 57 7.41 -17.14 -8.66
CA GLU A 57 8.16 -16.68 -9.83
C GLU A 57 8.62 -15.21 -9.69
N GLY A 58 8.21 -14.55 -8.60
CA GLY A 58 8.51 -13.15 -8.32
C GLY A 58 7.56 -12.16 -9.01
N ASN A 59 6.43 -12.61 -9.59
CA ASN A 59 5.44 -11.70 -10.14
C ASN A 59 4.60 -11.09 -9.01
N ALA A 60 4.28 -9.80 -9.15
CA ALA A 60 3.43 -9.08 -8.22
C ALA A 60 1.95 -9.21 -8.63
N VAL A 61 1.17 -9.94 -7.84
CA VAL A 61 -0.27 -10.18 -8.04
C VAL A 61 -1.08 -9.33 -7.08
N TYR A 62 -2.01 -8.53 -7.59
CA TYR A 62 -2.86 -7.67 -6.74
C TYR A 62 -3.64 -8.50 -5.72
N THR A 63 -3.71 -8.01 -4.48
CA THR A 63 -4.51 -8.63 -3.42
C THR A 63 -5.25 -7.60 -2.57
N GLU A 64 -6.47 -7.96 -2.18
CA GLU A 64 -7.31 -7.25 -1.20
C GLU A 64 -7.31 -7.94 0.16
N ASP A 65 -6.54 -9.03 0.27
CA ASP A 65 -6.45 -9.84 1.47
C ASP A 65 -4.99 -10.28 1.73
N ILE A 66 -4.47 -9.86 2.88
CA ILE A 66 -3.17 -10.30 3.42
C ILE A 66 -3.35 -11.18 4.66
N GLY A 67 -4.58 -11.63 4.94
CA GLY A 67 -4.92 -12.49 6.07
C GLY A 67 -4.78 -11.78 7.41
N ASP A 68 -4.17 -12.45 8.39
CA ASP A 68 -3.97 -11.93 9.74
C ASP A 68 -2.93 -10.79 9.82
N LEU A 69 -2.30 -10.40 8.72
CA LEU A 69 -1.20 -9.43 8.75
C LEU A 69 -1.67 -7.97 8.86
N VAL A 70 -0.77 -7.16 9.42
CA VAL A 70 -0.80 -5.70 9.32
C VAL A 70 0.55 -5.22 8.82
N ILE A 71 0.54 -4.38 7.79
CA ILE A 71 1.73 -3.75 7.22
C ILE A 71 1.86 -2.33 7.77
N PHE A 72 3.06 -1.95 8.20
CA PHE A 72 3.37 -0.62 8.70
C PHE A 72 4.27 0.10 7.71
N LEU A 73 3.77 1.22 7.19
CA LEU A 73 4.52 2.15 6.36
C LEU A 73 4.91 3.37 7.18
N SER A 74 6.20 3.73 7.13
CA SER A 74 6.69 4.94 7.77
C SER A 74 7.89 5.51 7.01
N ARG A 75 8.55 6.52 7.58
CA ARG A 75 9.86 6.99 7.08
C ARG A 75 11.01 6.02 7.35
N ALA A 76 10.81 5.04 8.25
CA ALA A 76 11.74 3.94 8.48
C ALA A 76 11.44 2.77 7.54
N GLU A 77 12.24 1.71 7.64
CA GLU A 77 12.02 0.48 6.88
C GLU A 77 10.61 -0.09 7.18
N PRO A 78 9.82 -0.38 6.14
CA PRO A 78 8.48 -0.92 6.32
C PRO A 78 8.55 -2.37 6.82
N PHE A 79 7.59 -2.76 7.64
CA PHE A 79 7.54 -4.10 8.21
C PHE A 79 6.11 -4.58 8.32
N CYS A 80 5.92 -5.90 8.47
CA CYS A 80 4.62 -6.47 8.74
C CYS A 80 4.67 -7.48 9.88
N VAL A 81 3.55 -7.59 10.58
CA VAL A 81 3.38 -8.47 11.74
C VAL A 81 1.98 -9.09 11.75
N PRO A 82 1.80 -10.26 12.39
CA PRO A 82 0.46 -10.80 12.63
C PRO A 82 -0.31 -9.93 13.61
N ALA A 83 -1.53 -9.52 13.26
CA ALA A 83 -2.46 -8.79 14.11
C ALA A 83 -2.76 -9.58 15.39
N SER A 84 -2.90 -10.90 15.28
CA SER A 84 -3.13 -11.80 16.42
C SER A 84 -2.01 -11.75 17.48
N SER A 85 -0.83 -11.24 17.14
CA SER A 85 0.27 -11.06 18.11
C SER A 85 0.06 -9.87 19.06
N PHE A 86 -0.89 -8.98 18.77
CA PHE A 86 -1.06 -7.72 19.50
C PHE A 86 -2.55 -7.43 19.82
N PRO A 87 -2.91 -7.28 21.11
CA PRO A 87 -4.27 -6.91 21.49
C PRO A 87 -4.72 -5.57 20.87
N GLY A 88 -5.89 -5.56 20.26
CA GLY A 88 -6.49 -4.35 19.68
C GLY A 88 -6.02 -4.00 18.26
N MET A 89 -5.19 -4.84 17.63
CA MET A 89 -4.88 -4.73 16.20
C MET A 89 -5.95 -5.41 15.35
N TYR A 90 -6.22 -4.82 14.19
CA TYR A 90 -7.15 -5.36 13.20
C TYR A 90 -6.37 -5.92 12.02
N PRO A 91 -6.66 -7.15 11.58
CA PRO A 91 -5.97 -7.78 10.45
C PRO A 91 -6.36 -7.13 9.12
N ASN A 92 -5.67 -7.54 8.06
CA ASN A 92 -5.89 -7.14 6.68
C ASN A 92 -5.81 -5.61 6.45
N ARG A 93 -4.76 -4.99 7.00
CA ARG A 93 -4.60 -3.53 7.01
C ARG A 93 -3.19 -3.06 6.67
N VAL A 94 -3.14 -1.83 6.16
CA VAL A 94 -1.92 -1.04 6.05
C VAL A 94 -2.04 0.21 6.92
N GLU A 95 -1.14 0.34 7.88
CA GLU A 95 -1.04 1.51 8.76
C GLU A 95 0.06 2.45 8.24
N ILE A 96 -0.27 3.73 8.11
CA ILE A 96 0.61 4.78 7.57
C ILE A 96 0.98 5.72 8.71
N PHE A 97 2.28 5.86 8.95
CA PHE A 97 2.86 6.76 9.94
C PHE A 97 3.92 7.65 9.29
N ASP A 98 3.50 8.83 8.86
CA ASP A 98 4.37 9.88 8.31
C ASP A 98 4.17 11.20 9.06
N VAL A 99 5.09 12.15 8.86
CA VAL A 99 5.06 13.48 9.49
C VAL A 99 3.75 14.21 9.18
N ASP A 100 3.25 14.05 7.95
CA ASP A 100 2.04 14.73 7.48
C ASP A 100 0.77 13.89 7.64
N GLU A 101 0.88 12.61 8.01
CA GLU A 101 -0.22 11.64 7.90
C GLU A 101 -0.11 10.48 8.90
N ILE A 102 -1.19 10.28 9.67
CA ILE A 102 -1.46 9.02 10.35
C ILE A 102 -2.75 8.49 9.74
N GLY A 103 -2.73 7.27 9.20
CA GLY A 103 -3.86 6.68 8.48
C GLY A 103 -3.87 5.16 8.55
N SER A 104 -5.07 4.58 8.38
CA SER A 104 -5.29 3.12 8.36
C SER A 104 -6.11 2.78 7.12
N VAL A 105 -5.63 1.85 6.32
CA VAL A 105 -6.29 1.36 5.11
C VAL A 105 -6.69 -0.10 5.33
N ASN A 106 -7.99 -0.39 5.31
CA ASN A 106 -8.50 -1.76 5.29
C ASN A 106 -8.58 -2.25 3.85
N LEU A 107 -7.89 -3.35 3.54
CA LEU A 107 -7.80 -3.87 2.17
C LEU A 107 -9.11 -4.51 1.70
N ALA A 108 -9.90 -5.08 2.61
CA ALA A 108 -11.19 -5.72 2.28
C ALA A 108 -12.29 -4.72 1.91
N THR A 109 -12.17 -3.46 2.34
CA THR A 109 -13.09 -2.40 1.90
C THR A 109 -12.72 -1.82 0.52
N GLY A 110 -11.70 -2.41 -0.11
CA GLY A 110 -11.02 -1.89 -1.29
C GLY A 110 -10.29 -0.58 -1.00
N PRO A 111 -9.40 -0.12 -1.89
CA PRO A 111 -9.25 1.32 -2.05
C PRO A 111 -10.64 1.88 -2.41
N SER A 112 -10.93 3.15 -2.14
CA SER A 112 -12.20 3.82 -2.47
C SER A 112 -12.47 3.96 -3.99
N LEU A 113 -11.99 3.00 -4.76
CA LEU A 113 -11.49 3.11 -6.09
C LEU A 113 -11.38 1.65 -6.61
N LEU A 114 -12.42 1.12 -7.24
CA LEU A 114 -12.34 0.07 -8.28
C LEU A 114 -12.42 0.82 -9.62
N GLU A 115 -11.63 0.57 -10.66
CA GLU A 115 -11.39 -0.71 -11.34
C GLU A 115 -9.87 -0.88 -11.55
N ILE A 116 -9.28 -1.97 -11.07
CA ILE A 116 -8.02 -2.45 -11.63
C ILE A 116 -8.45 -3.42 -12.73
N PRO A 117 -8.05 -3.23 -14.01
CA PRO A 117 -8.35 -4.19 -15.05
C PRO A 117 -7.89 -5.57 -14.57
N HIS A 118 -8.75 -6.57 -14.72
CA HIS A 118 -8.56 -7.99 -14.33
C HIS A 118 -7.31 -8.66 -14.97
N SER A 119 -6.50 -7.89 -15.69
CA SER A 119 -5.28 -8.26 -16.39
C SER A 119 -4.20 -7.17 -16.22
N MET A 120 -3.98 -6.67 -15.01
CA MET A 120 -2.65 -6.15 -14.67
C MET A 120 -1.78 -7.32 -14.20
N HIS A 121 -1.44 -8.21 -15.14
CA HIS A 121 -0.13 -8.83 -15.09
C HIS A 121 0.84 -7.66 -15.28
N LEU A 122 1.21 -7.02 -14.18
CA LEU A 122 2.28 -6.02 -14.19
C LEU A 122 3.52 -6.82 -14.51
N THR A 123 3.86 -6.92 -15.79
CA THR A 123 5.15 -7.42 -16.21
C THR A 123 6.17 -6.48 -15.56
N ILE A 124 6.84 -6.98 -14.52
CA ILE A 124 7.95 -6.31 -13.85
C ILE A 124 9.10 -6.27 -14.86
N PHE A 125 9.01 -5.39 -15.84
CA PHE A 125 10.15 -4.95 -16.63
C PHE A 125 10.56 -3.59 -16.12
N HIS A 126 11.29 -3.60 -15.00
CA HIS A 126 12.50 -2.82 -14.72
C HIS A 126 12.92 -2.91 -13.23
N LEU A 127 12.90 -4.12 -12.64
CA LEU A 127 13.87 -4.42 -11.59
C LEU A 127 15.04 -5.13 -12.25
N LYS A 128 16.05 -4.36 -12.65
CA LYS A 128 17.41 -4.89 -12.77
C LYS A 128 18.06 -4.57 -11.43
N ILE A 129 18.28 -5.59 -10.61
CA ILE A 129 19.22 -5.53 -9.49
C ILE A 129 20.61 -5.29 -10.07
#